data_AF-A0AA91DP91-F1
#
_entry.id   AF-A0AA91DP91-F1
#
_cell.length_a   1.000
_cell.length_b   1.000
_cell.length_c   1.000
_cell.angle_alpha   90.00
_cell.angle_beta   90.00
_cell.angle_gamma   90.00
#
_symmetry.space_group_name_H-M   'P 1'
#
loop_
_entity.id
_entity.type
_entity.pdbx_description
1 polymer ?
#
loop_
_entity_poly.entity_id
_entity_poly.type
_entity_poly.pdbx_seq_one_letter_code
_entity_poly.pdbx_strand_id
1 'polypeptide(L)'
;MNTMATTTPEPAALAWWRYPMLWMVIAGPALVVVAGFVTLWLALSRPEALVSEDYYREGIEINKTLGDKKLMPALAGRNHALTPAEDVPPPSGRPGS
;
A
#
# COMPACT_ATOMS: atom_id res chain seq x y z
N MET A 1 78.27 32.48 -19.83
CA MET A 1 77.57 31.18 -19.74
C MET A 1 76.08 31.42 -19.58
N ASN A 2 75.27 31.03 -20.55
CA ASN A 2 73.81 30.99 -20.49
C ASN A 2 73.36 29.55 -20.19
N THR A 3 72.70 29.36 -19.05
CA THR A 3 72.14 28.09 -18.58
C THR A 3 70.85 27.77 -19.34
N MET A 4 70.86 26.69 -20.11
CA MET A 4 69.67 26.13 -20.75
C MET A 4 68.86 25.39 -19.68
N ALA A 5 67.72 25.96 -19.26
CA ALA A 5 66.78 25.26 -18.41
C ALA A 5 66.12 24.13 -19.23
N THR A 6 66.34 22.89 -18.83
CA THR A 6 65.64 21.72 -19.39
C THR A 6 64.20 21.74 -18.90
N THR A 7 63.26 22.19 -19.74
CA THR A 7 61.82 22.00 -19.50
C THR A 7 61.46 20.55 -19.82
N THR A 8 61.36 19.72 -18.78
CA THR A 8 60.77 18.38 -18.88
C THR A 8 59.32 18.53 -19.38
N PRO A 9 58.93 17.87 -20.48
CA PRO A 9 57.55 17.93 -20.95
C PRO A 9 56.65 17.23 -19.92
N GLU A 10 55.72 17.98 -19.33
CA GLU A 10 54.66 17.42 -18.49
C GLU A 10 53.80 16.50 -19.37
N PRO A 11 53.52 15.25 -18.93
CA PRO A 11 52.64 14.38 -19.69
C PRO A 11 51.28 15.08 -19.86
N ALA A 12 50.84 15.25 -21.10
CA ALA A 12 49.55 15.85 -21.40
C ALA A 12 48.45 15.07 -20.66
N ALA A 13 47.90 15.68 -19.60
CA ALA A 13 46.87 15.07 -18.78
C ALA A 13 45.69 14.67 -19.68
N LEU A 14 45.36 13.38 -19.71
CA LEU A 14 44.18 12.92 -20.44
C LEU A 14 42.96 13.57 -19.81
N ALA A 15 42.02 13.99 -20.67
CA ALA A 15 40.78 14.56 -20.22
C ALA A 15 40.04 13.63 -19.24
N TRP A 16 39.55 14.21 -18.14
CA TRP A 16 39.01 13.50 -16.97
C TRP A 16 37.85 12.52 -17.28
N TRP A 17 37.10 12.73 -18.36
CA TRP A 17 36.01 11.85 -18.78
C TRP A 17 36.49 10.52 -19.38
N ARG A 18 37.78 10.39 -19.67
CA ARG A 18 38.40 9.17 -20.24
C ARG A 18 38.70 8.11 -19.17
N TYR A 19 38.62 8.46 -17.88
CA TYR A 19 38.90 7.53 -16.80
C TYR A 19 37.66 6.68 -16.47
N PRO A 20 37.68 5.34 -16.67
CA PRO A 20 36.52 4.48 -16.41
C PRO A 20 36.08 4.46 -14.94
N MET A 21 37.01 4.70 -14.02
CA MET A 21 36.72 4.79 -12.59
C MET A 21 35.74 5.91 -12.25
N LEU A 22 35.81 7.05 -12.95
CA LEU A 22 34.91 8.18 -12.75
C LEU A 22 33.46 7.80 -13.12
N TRP A 23 33.29 7.02 -14.18
CA TRP A 23 31.98 6.49 -14.57
C TRP A 23 31.41 5.51 -13.55
N MET A 24 32.24 4.67 -12.89
CA MET A 24 31.76 3.78 -11.82
C MET A 24 31.22 4.56 -10.61
N VAL A 25 31.86 5.67 -10.24
CA VAL A 25 31.40 6.53 -9.14
C VAL A 25 30.10 7.26 -9.52
N ILE A 26 30.01 7.77 -10.75
CA ILE A 26 28.82 8.48 -11.24
C ILE A 26 27.64 7.52 -11.47
N ALA A 27 27.90 6.27 -11.83
CA ALA A 27 26.88 5.27 -12.14
C ALA A 27 25.92 5.01 -10.96
N GLY A 28 26.41 4.97 -9.73
CA GLY A 28 25.59 4.75 -8.54
C GLY A 28 24.48 5.80 -8.37
N PRO A 29 24.85 7.09 -8.22
CA PRO A 29 23.87 8.18 -8.15
C PRO A 29 23.00 8.30 -9.41
N ALA A 30 23.59 8.16 -10.60
CA ALA A 30 22.86 8.26 -11.86
C ALA A 30 21.74 7.20 -11.96
N LEU A 31 21.99 5.98 -11.49
CA LEU A 31 21.00 4.91 -11.49
C LEU A 31 19.78 5.26 -10.63
N VAL A 32 19.97 5.85 -9.45
CA VAL A 32 18.88 6.25 -8.56
C VAL A 32 18.06 7.38 -9.17
N VAL A 33 18.72 8.36 -9.81
CA VAL A 33 18.02 9.45 -10.51
C VAL A 33 17.15 8.88 -11.64
N VAL A 34 17.69 7.98 -12.47
CA VAL A 34 16.92 7.32 -13.54
C VAL A 34 15.74 6.53 -12.97
N ALA A 35 15.94 5.75 -11.90
CA ALA A 35 14.86 5.01 -11.24
C ALA A 35 13.76 5.94 -10.69
N GLY A 36 14.13 7.09 -10.13
CA GLY A 36 13.19 8.11 -9.69
C GLY A 36 12.36 8.67 -10.85
N PHE A 37 12.98 8.97 -11.99
CA PHE A 37 12.27 9.40 -13.19
C PHE A 37 11.37 8.32 -13.77
N VAL A 38 11.81 7.05 -13.79
CA VAL A 38 10.97 5.92 -14.22
C VAL A 38 9.75 5.79 -13.30
N THR A 39 9.94 5.93 -11.99
CA THR A 39 8.83 5.88 -11.01
C THR A 39 7.86 7.04 -11.21
N LEU A 40 8.38 8.26 -11.42
CA LEU A 40 7.57 9.44 -11.73
C LEU A 40 6.81 9.26 -13.05
N TRP A 41 7.50 8.75 -14.08
CA TRP A 41 6.89 8.45 -15.37
C TRP A 41 5.76 7.44 -15.24
N LEU A 42 5.96 6.36 -14.47
CA LEU A 42 4.93 5.37 -14.19
C LEU A 42 3.74 6.00 -13.47
N ALA A 43 3.98 6.84 -12.45
CA ALA A 43 2.93 7.53 -11.72
C ALA A 43 2.11 8.51 -12.58
N LEU A 44 2.75 9.15 -13.57
CA LEU A 44 2.07 10.04 -14.51
C LEU A 44 1.37 9.29 -15.65
N SER A 45 1.98 8.21 -16.13
CA SER A 45 1.50 7.45 -17.29
C SER A 45 0.41 6.45 -16.92
N ARG A 46 0.42 5.98 -15.67
CA ARG A 46 -0.64 5.16 -15.10
C ARG A 46 -1.22 5.96 -13.95
N PRO A 47 -2.39 6.60 -14.11
CA PRO A 47 -3.23 6.84 -12.96
C PRO A 47 -3.53 5.45 -12.40
N GLU A 48 -2.72 5.01 -11.43
CA GLU A 48 -3.06 3.86 -10.61
C GLU A 48 -4.41 4.23 -10.01
N ALA A 49 -5.47 3.67 -10.60
CA ALA A 49 -6.81 3.69 -10.06
C ALA A 49 -6.83 2.80 -8.80
N LEU A 50 -6.01 3.13 -7.81
CA LEU A 50 -5.88 2.44 -6.53
C LEU A 50 -6.78 3.04 -5.46
N VAL A 51 -7.69 3.93 -5.84
CA VAL A 51 -8.95 4.11 -5.14
C VAL A 51 -10.01 4.19 -6.22
N SER A 52 -10.49 3.02 -6.68
CA SER A 52 -11.87 3.01 -7.12
C SER A 52 -12.69 3.55 -5.95
N GLU A 53 -13.57 4.52 -6.20
CA GLU A 53 -14.54 4.96 -5.18
C GLU A 53 -15.26 3.75 -4.56
N ASP A 54 -15.37 2.67 -5.33
CA ASP A 54 -15.93 1.38 -4.96
C ASP A 54 -15.20 0.72 -3.78
N TYR A 55 -13.87 0.81 -3.64
CA TYR A 55 -13.15 0.20 -2.49
C TYR A 55 -13.45 0.93 -1.16
N TYR A 56 -13.65 2.25 -1.22
CA TYR A 56 -14.11 3.04 -0.06
C TYR A 56 -15.59 2.79 0.24
N ARG A 57 -16.42 2.65 -0.79
CA ARG A 57 -17.84 2.30 -0.64
C ARG A 57 -18.03 0.89 -0.08
N GLU A 58 -17.25 -0.09 -0.54
CA GLU A 58 -17.33 -1.48 -0.08
C GLU A 58 -16.93 -1.60 1.40
N GLY A 59 -15.90 -0.87 1.85
CA GLY A 59 -15.55 -0.79 3.27
C GLY A 59 -16.64 -0.15 4.15
N ILE A 60 -17.33 0.88 3.64
CA ILE A 60 -18.45 1.53 4.33
C ILE A 60 -19.69 0.61 4.39
N GLU A 61 -19.99 -0.10 3.31
CA GLU A 61 -21.12 -1.03 3.24
C GLU A 61 -20.89 -2.26 4.14
N ILE A 62 -19.67 -2.78 4.22
CA ILE A 62 -19.32 -3.84 5.16
C ILE A 62 -19.51 -3.36 6.60
N ASN A 63 -19.13 -2.12 6.94
CA ASN A 63 -19.33 -1.59 8.29
C ASN A 63 -20.83 -1.40 8.63
N LYS A 64 -21.63 -0.90 7.68
CA LYS A 64 -23.10 -0.78 7.85
C LYS A 64 -23.75 -2.14 8.06
N THR A 65 -23.47 -3.10 7.17
CA THR A 65 -24.07 -4.44 7.26
C THR A 65 -23.65 -5.19 8.52
N LEU A 66 -22.41 -5.01 9.00
CA LEU A 66 -21.95 -5.57 10.28
C LEU A 66 -22.62 -4.88 11.48
N GLY A 67 -22.85 -3.56 11.42
CA GLY A 67 -23.61 -2.82 12.43
C GLY A 67 -25.05 -3.33 12.54
N ASP A 68 -25.76 -3.42 11.41
CA ASP A 68 -27.12 -3.93 11.35
C ASP A 68 -27.19 -5.39 11.85
N LYS A 69 -26.28 -6.25 11.36
CA LYS A 69 -26.15 -7.64 11.82
C LYS A 69 -25.76 -7.78 13.30
N LYS A 70 -25.15 -6.77 13.95
CA LYS A 70 -24.91 -6.77 15.41
C LYS A 70 -26.15 -6.37 16.19
N LEU A 71 -26.97 -5.49 15.63
CA LEU A 71 -28.24 -5.08 16.23
C LEU A 71 -29.32 -6.16 16.11
N MET A 72 -29.32 -6.97 15.03
CA MET A 72 -30.30 -8.04 14.85
C MET A 72 -30.29 -9.11 15.99
N PRO A 73 -29.15 -9.69 16.41
CA PRO A 73 -29.07 -10.60 17.55
C PRO A 73 -29.47 -9.94 18.87
N ALA A 74 -29.10 -8.67 19.06
CA ALA A 74 -29.45 -7.92 20.26
C ALA A 74 -30.97 -7.64 20.35
N LEU A 75 -31.60 -7.32 19.21
CA LEU A 75 -33.05 -7.15 19.10
C LEU A 75 -33.79 -8.48 19.29
N ALA A 76 -33.30 -9.56 18.66
CA ALA A 76 -33.85 -10.91 18.84
C ALA A 76 -33.76 -11.36 20.31
N GLY A 77 -32.62 -11.15 20.98
CA GLY A 77 -32.44 -11.48 22.40
C GLY A 77 -33.38 -10.70 23.32
N ARG A 78 -33.62 -9.40 23.04
CA ARG A 78 -34.60 -8.59 23.78
C ARG A 78 -36.04 -9.07 23.55
N ASN A 79 -36.38 -9.47 22.33
CA ASN A 79 -37.72 -9.97 22.02
C ASN A 79 -37.98 -11.34 22.66
N HIS A 80 -36.98 -12.23 22.68
CA HIS A 80 -37.10 -13.54 23.34
C HIS A 80 -37.30 -13.46 24.86
N ALA A 81 -36.75 -12.42 25.52
CA ALA A 81 -36.93 -12.18 26.95
C ALA A 81 -38.30 -11.54 27.31
N LEU A 82 -39.05 -11.06 26.31
CA LEU A 82 -40.35 -10.42 26.50
C LEU A 82 -41.54 -11.34 26.22
N THR A 83 -41.32 -12.56 25.71
CA THR A 83 -42.35 -13.61 25.68
C THR A 83 -42.63 -14.07 27.12
N PRO A 84 -43.83 -13.83 27.68
CA PRO A 84 -44.19 -14.33 29.00
C PRO A 84 -44.16 -15.86 29.01
N ALA A 85 -43.72 -16.47 30.11
CA ALA A 85 -43.71 -17.92 30.26
C ALA A 85 -45.12 -18.55 30.20
N GLU A 86 -46.18 -17.75 30.27
CA GLU A 86 -47.57 -18.16 30.07
C GLU A 86 -47.90 -18.63 28.63
N ASP A 87 -47.15 -18.24 27.60
CA ASP A 87 -47.45 -18.59 26.19
C ASP A 87 -46.89 -19.96 25.74
N VAL A 88 -46.26 -20.72 26.64
CA VAL A 88 -45.89 -22.11 26.38
C VAL A 88 -47.14 -22.98 26.56
N PRO A 89 -47.68 -23.63 25.50
CA PRO A 89 -48.81 -24.52 25.66
C PRO A 89 -48.44 -25.62 26.66
N PRO A 90 -49.28 -25.91 27.67
CA PRO A 90 -49.01 -27.01 28.58
C PRO A 90 -48.87 -28.30 27.75
N PRO A 91 -47.92 -29.19 28.10
CA PRO A 91 -47.78 -30.45 27.39
C PRO A 91 -49.12 -31.17 27.44
N SER A 92 -49.74 -31.35 26.28
CA SER A 92 -51.01 -32.05 26.15
C SER A 92 -50.84 -33.47 26.69
N GLY A 93 -51.38 -33.74 27.88
CA GLY A 93 -51.52 -35.10 28.39
C GLY A 93 -52.34 -35.91 27.40
N ARG A 94 -51.78 -37.01 26.90
CA ARG A 94 -52.49 -37.98 26.08
C ARG A 94 -53.64 -38.57 26.91
N PRO A 95 -54.91 -38.50 26.49
CA PRO A 95 -55.97 -39.24 27.16
C PRO A 95 -55.88 -40.70 26.73
N GLY A 96 -55.59 -41.59 27.69
CA GLY A 96 -55.74 -43.04 27.49
C GLY A 96 -54.58 -43.89 28.00
N SER A 97 -54.58 -44.18 29.31
CA SER A 97 -54.25 -45.48 29.91
C SER A 97 -54.64 -45.46 31.38
#